data_AF-A0A7C6Y5I0-F1
#
_entry.id   AF-A0A7C6Y5I0-F1
#
_cell.length_a   1.000
_cell.length_b   1.000
_cell.length_c   1.000
_cell.angle_alpha   90.00
_cell.angle_beta   90.00
_cell.angle_gamma   90.00
#
_symmetry.space_group_name_H-M   'P 1'
#
loop_
_entity.id
_entity.type
_entity.pdbx_description
1 polymer ?
#
loop_
_entity_poly.entity_id
_entity_poly.type
_entity_poly.pdbx_seq_one_letter_code
_entity_poly.pdbx_strand_id
1 'polypeptide(L)' 'VRVGSKLGFIDNKGREVVKPVYDKIEMFDVQKNDWAMVEIDGRVGFIDKEGKFIQE' A
#
# COMPACT_ATOMS: atom_id res chain seq x y z
N VAL A 1 1.32 7.60 -4.39
CA VAL A 1 1.72 7.87 -5.80
C VAL A 1 0.86 7.05 -6.74
N ARG A 2 0.65 7.50 -7.99
CA ARG A 2 -0.08 6.77 -9.03
C ARG A 2 0.76 6.68 -10.30
N VAL A 3 0.91 5.49 -10.85
CA VAL A 3 1.58 5.24 -12.14
C VAL A 3 0.61 4.44 -13.01
N GLY A 4 0.09 5.07 -14.08
CA GLY A 4 -1.02 4.52 -14.84
C GLY A 4 -2.27 4.35 -13.95
N SER A 5 -2.81 3.12 -13.89
CA SER A 5 -3.93 2.75 -13.02
C SER A 5 -3.50 2.20 -11.65
N LYS A 6 -2.19 2.00 -11.41
CA LYS A 6 -1.68 1.38 -10.19
C LYS A 6 -1.25 2.42 -9.16
N LEU A 7 -1.39 2.08 -7.88
CA LEU A 7 -1.17 2.92 -6.71
C LEU A 7 -0.08 2.34 -5.82
N GLY A 8 0.70 3.22 -5.20
CA GLY A 8 1.75 2.89 -4.25
C GLY A 8 2.03 4.05 -3.27
N PHE A 9 3.06 3.92 -2.44
CA PHE A 9 3.45 4.93 -1.45
C PHE A 9 4.83 5.50 -1.73
N ILE A 10 4.97 6.79 -1.45
CA ILE A 10 6.23 7.51 -1.42
C ILE A 10 6.39 8.14 -0.04
N ASP A 11 7.62 8.33 0.40
CA ASP A 11 7.92 9.06 1.63
C ASP A 11 7.86 10.58 1.41
N ASN A 12 8.10 11.35 2.48
CA ASN A 12 8.12 12.82 2.44
C ASN A 12 9.28 13.40 1.61
N LYS A 13 10.25 12.59 1.20
CA LYS A 13 11.34 12.98 0.29
C LYS A 13 11.03 12.57 -1.16
N GLY A 14 9.85 12.02 -1.43
CA GLY A 14 9.45 11.53 -2.74
C GLY A 14 10.07 10.20 -3.14
N ARG A 15 10.70 9.47 -2.21
CA ARG A 15 11.27 8.14 -2.48
C ARG A 15 10.17 7.10 -2.42
N GLU A 16 10.18 6.17 -3.36
CA GLU A 16 9.26 5.03 -3.35
C GLU A 16 9.47 4.16 -2.12
N VAL A 17 8.40 3.93 -1.38
CA VAL A 17 8.34 2.99 -0.24
C VAL A 17 7.60 1.73 -0.67
N VAL A 18 6.48 1.92 -1.37
CA VAL A 18 5.64 0.84 -1.88
C VAL A 18 5.45 1.06 -3.37
N LYS A 19 5.88 0.07 -4.17
CA LYS A 19 5.76 0.12 -5.63
C LYS A 19 4.30 0.32 -6.06
N PRO A 20 4.04 1.12 -7.10
CA PRO A 20 2.70 1.25 -7.65
C PRO A 20 2.30 -0.01 -8.42
N VAL A 21 1.81 -1.01 -7.67
CA VAL A 21 1.32 -2.31 -8.20
C VAL A 21 -0.12 -2.61 -7.78
N TYR A 22 -0.71 -1.79 -6.91
CA TYR A 22 -2.02 -2.03 -6.32
C TYR A 22 -3.12 -1.32 -7.10
N ASP A 23 -4.28 -1.96 -7.24
CA ASP A 23 -5.47 -1.36 -7.85
C ASP A 23 -6.16 -0.37 -6.89
N LYS A 24 -6.13 -0.69 -5.60
CA LYS A 24 -6.57 0.20 -4.52
C LYS A 24 -5.59 0.15 -3.35
N ILE A 25 -5.45 1.28 -2.67
CA ILE A 25 -4.66 1.40 -1.45
C ILE A 25 -5.37 2.36 -0.50
N GLU A 26 -5.56 1.95 0.75
CA GLU A 26 -6.03 2.83 1.82
C GLU A 26 -4.86 3.45 2.57
N MET A 27 -5.13 4.55 3.28
CA MET A 27 -4.12 5.15 4.16
C MET A 27 -3.75 4.17 5.29
N PHE A 28 -2.52 4.30 5.79
CA PHE A 28 -2.12 3.61 7.01
C PHE A 28 -2.99 4.03 8.19
N ASP A 29 -3.08 3.17 9.19
CA ASP A 29 -3.70 3.46 10.49
C ASP A 29 -5.23 3.67 10.44
N VAL A 30 -5.89 3.33 9.32
CA VAL A 30 -7.35 3.37 9.19
C VAL A 30 -8.03 2.23 9.95
N GLN A 31 -7.47 1.02 9.87
CA GLN A 31 -8.02 -0.17 10.53
C GLN A 31 -7.16 -0.64 11.71
N LYS A 32 -5.82 -0.65 11.55
CA LYS A 32 -4.85 -1.10 12.56
C LYS A 32 -3.55 -0.32 12.40
N ASN A 33 -2.85 -0.11 13.52
CA ASN A 33 -1.60 0.64 13.53
C ASN A 33 -0.55 -0.03 12.63
N ASP A 34 0.11 0.77 11.82
CA ASP A 34 1.08 0.46 10.79
C ASP A 34 0.57 -0.39 9.63
N TRP A 35 -0.76 -0.57 9.49
CA TRP A 35 -1.36 -1.38 8.42
C TRP A 35 -2.04 -0.48 7.38
N ALA A 36 -1.82 -0.80 6.11
CA ALA A 36 -2.61 -0.27 5.00
C ALA A 36 -3.30 -1.43 4.27
N MET A 37 -4.59 -1.26 3.98
CA MET A 37 -5.33 -2.19 3.14
C MET A 37 -4.97 -1.97 1.68
N VAL A 38 -4.72 -3.06 0.97
CA VAL A 38 -4.37 -3.06 -0.45
C VAL A 38 -5.22 -4.03 -1.24
N GLU A 39 -5.47 -3.70 -2.51
CA GLU A 39 -6.14 -4.59 -3.46
C GLU A 39 -5.24 -4.86 -4.68
N ILE A 40 -5.08 -6.13 -5.04
CA ILE A 40 -4.44 -6.56 -6.30
C ILE A 40 -5.36 -7.56 -6.98
N ASP A 41 -5.77 -7.27 -8.22
CA ASP A 41 -6.58 -8.17 -9.06
C ASP A 41 -7.84 -8.68 -8.32
N GLY A 42 -8.50 -7.79 -7.57
CA GLY A 42 -9.70 -8.08 -6.78
C GLY A 42 -9.46 -8.83 -5.46
N ARG A 43 -8.20 -9.12 -5.10
CA ARG A 43 -7.84 -9.71 -3.80
C ARG A 43 -7.38 -8.63 -2.83
N VAL A 44 -7.91 -8.70 -1.62
CA VAL A 44 -7.59 -7.74 -0.54
C VAL A 44 -6.58 -8.36 0.41
N GLY A 45 -5.63 -7.54 0.87
CA GLY A 45 -4.68 -7.89 1.92
C GLY A 45 -4.19 -6.65 2.67
N PHE A 46 -3.25 -6.85 3.57
CA PHE A 46 -2.64 -5.76 4.34
C PHE A 46 -1.13 -5.75 4.12
N ILE A 47 -0.58 -4.53 4.07
CA ILE A 47 0.85 -4.30 4.07
C ILE A 47 1.27 -3.46 5.28
N ASP A 48 2.51 -3.63 5.72
CA ASP A 48 3.16 -2.76 6.70
C ASP A 48 3.72 -1.48 6.06
N LYS A 49 4.31 -0.59 6.88
CA LYS A 49 4.96 0.65 6.44
C LYS A 49 6.18 0.43 5.55
N GLU A 50 6.74 -0.78 5.50
CA GLU A 50 7.81 -1.16 4.57
C GLU A 50 7.26 -1.75 3.26
N GLY A 51 5.95 -1.86 3.11
CA GLY A 51 5.30 -2.45 1.94
C GLY A 51 5.27 -3.98 1.92
N LYS A 52 5.59 -4.64 3.04
CA LYS A 52 5.57 -6.10 3.12
C LYS A 52 4.16 -6.56 3.46
N PHE A 53 3.71 -7.62 2.78
CA PHE A 53 2.46 -8.27 3.13
C PHE A 53 2.51 -8.84 4.54
N ILE A 54 1.45 -8.58 5.30
CA ILE A 54 1.28 -9.09 6.64
C ILE A 54 0.63 -10.47 6.54
N GLN A 55 1.25 -11.47 7.16
CA GLN A 55 0.69 -12.82 7.32
C GLN A 55 0.33 -13.00 8.78
N GLU A 56 -0.89 -13.48 9.04
CA GLU A 56 -1.32 -13.97 10.36
C GLU A 56 -1.11 -15.48 10.49
#